data_AF-A0A0C2WDL4-F1
#
_entry.id   AF-A0A0C2WDL4-F1
#
_cell.length_a   1.000
_cell.length_b   1.000
_cell.length_c   1.000
_cell.angle_alpha   90.00
_cell.angle_beta   90.00
_cell.angle_gamma   90.00
#
_symmetry.space_group_name_H-M   'P 1'
#
loop_
_entity.id
_entity.type
_entity.pdbx_description
1 polymer ?
#
loop_
_entity_poly.entity_id
_entity_poly.type
_entity_poly.pdbx_seq_one_letter_code
_entity_poly.pdbx_strand_id
1 'polypeptide(L)'
;RMGYQLTRHTTTIKGTQIHNPEKGRWVELSSQDVLQILGCAGRLQYNMFGEGNIITNLQFGIATLPQLAQPALNSQLKVSLCRRTT
;
A
#
# COMPACT_ATOMS: atom_id res chain seq x y z
N ARG A 1 7.31 14.74 -10.95
CA ARG A 1 6.50 15.93 -11.31
C ARG A 1 5.04 15.56 -11.03
N MET A 2 4.50 16.11 -9.95
CA MET A 2 3.11 16.10 -9.45
C MET A 2 2.21 14.90 -9.82
N GLY A 3 2.16 13.89 -8.94
CA GLY A 3 1.07 12.93 -8.89
C GLY A 3 -0.10 13.52 -8.12
N TYR A 4 -1.26 13.62 -8.75
CA TYR A 4 -2.49 14.06 -8.11
C TYR A 4 -2.88 13.05 -7.01
N GLN A 5 -2.77 13.45 -5.74
CA GLN A 5 -3.21 12.63 -4.59
C GLN A 5 -4.74 12.62 -4.53
N LEU A 6 -5.34 11.69 -5.28
CA LEU A 6 -6.75 11.35 -5.16
C LEU A 6 -7.01 10.73 -3.78
N THR A 7 -7.43 11.54 -2.82
CA THR A 7 -7.86 11.04 -1.52
C THR A 7 -9.18 10.27 -1.70
N ARG A 8 -9.18 8.98 -1.40
CA ARG A 8 -10.37 8.12 -1.47
C ARG A 8 -10.53 7.35 -0.16
N HIS A 9 -11.75 6.87 0.08
CA HIS A 9 -12.05 6.01 1.21
C HIS A 9 -11.26 4.70 1.16
N THR A 10 -11.17 4.13 -0.04
CA THR A 10 -10.51 2.85 -0.28
C THR A 10 -9.42 3.02 -1.32
N THR A 11 -8.21 2.58 -0.99
CA THR A 11 -7.07 2.53 -1.91
C THR A 11 -6.66 1.08 -2.12
N THR A 12 -6.44 0.71 -3.38
CA THR A 12 -6.02 -0.64 -3.76
C THR A 12 -4.70 -0.58 -4.49
N ILE A 13 -3.69 -1.30 -3.98
CA ILE A 13 -2.39 -1.48 -4.61
C ILE A 13 -2.38 -2.85 -5.28
N LYS A 14 -2.43 -2.87 -6.62
CA LYS A 14 -2.42 -4.12 -7.39
C LYS A 14 -1.04 -4.32 -8.01
N GLY A 15 -0.27 -5.25 -7.44
CA GLY A 15 1.09 -5.55 -7.88
C GLY A 15 2.09 -4.55 -7.30
N THR A 16 3.16 -5.10 -6.74
CA THR A 16 4.24 -4.34 -6.08
C THR A 16 5.52 -4.37 -6.91
N GLN A 17 5.45 -4.78 -8.18
CA GLN A 17 6.62 -4.91 -9.03
C GLN A 17 6.74 -3.69 -9.94
N ILE A 18 7.89 -3.01 -9.86
CA ILE A 18 8.24 -1.85 -10.67
C ILE A 18 9.44 -2.21 -11.55
N HIS A 19 9.43 -1.73 -12.78
CA HIS A 19 10.57 -1.89 -13.68
C HIS A 19 11.68 -0.90 -13.30
N ASN A 20 12.86 -1.40 -12.89
CA ASN A 20 14.02 -0.57 -12.64
C ASN A 20 14.96 -0.61 -13.87
N PRO A 21 15.04 0.47 -14.68
CA PRO A 21 15.87 0.50 -15.88
C PRO A 21 17.36 0.46 -15.58
N GLU A 22 17.82 0.97 -14.43
CA GLU A 22 19.24 0.96 -14.04
C GLU A 22 19.74 -0.46 -13.77
N LYS A 23 18.85 -1.33 -13.27
CA LYS A 23 19.15 -2.75 -12.98
C LYS A 23 18.66 -3.70 -14.07
N GLY A 24 17.99 -3.20 -15.10
CA GLY A 24 17.41 -3.99 -16.19
C GLY A 24 16.45 -5.09 -15.74
N ARG A 25 15.81 -4.94 -14.56
CA ARG A 25 14.96 -5.98 -13.96
C ARG A 25 13.77 -5.42 -13.21
N TRP A 26 12.77 -6.26 -13.01
CA TRP A 26 11.65 -5.98 -12.11
C TRP A 26 12.14 -6.04 -10.66
N VAL A 27 11.81 -5.01 -9.89
CA VAL A 27 12.15 -4.88 -8.48
C VAL A 27 10.87 -4.66 -7.70
N GLU A 28 10.81 -5.18 -6.48
CA GLU A 28 9.69 -4.92 -5.59
C GLU A 28 9.69 -3.45 -5.10
N LEU A 29 8.50 -2.93 -4.87
CA LEU A 29 8.20 -1.59 -4.37
C LEU A 29 8.70 -1.43 -2.94
N SER A 30 9.12 -0.24 -2.53
CA SER A 30 9.52 -0.05 -1.13
C SER A 30 8.28 -0.06 -0.23
N SER A 31 8.44 -0.59 0.99
CA SER A 31 7.42 -0.45 2.03
C SER A 31 7.04 1.00 2.30
N GLN A 32 7.98 1.94 2.12
CA GLN A 32 7.73 3.38 2.28
C GLN A 32 6.79 3.92 1.20
N ASP A 33 6.94 3.48 -0.04
CA ASP A 33 6.05 3.88 -1.14
C ASP A 33 4.63 3.30 -0.91
N VAL A 34 4.55 2.05 -0.42
CA VAL A 34 3.29 1.43 -0.02
C VAL A 34 2.61 2.25 1.07
N LEU A 35 3.35 2.64 2.11
CA LEU A 35 2.84 3.48 3.19
C LEU A 35 2.41 4.86 2.68
N GLN A 36 3.12 5.46 1.72
CA GLN A 36 2.75 6.75 1.14
C GLN A 36 1.44 6.66 0.33
N ILE A 37 1.26 5.57 -0.43
CA ILE A 37 0.02 5.30 -1.16
C ILE A 37 -1.14 5.03 -0.20
N LEU A 38 -0.90 4.22 0.85
CA LEU A 38 -1.91 3.93 1.87
C LEU A 38 -2.25 5.16 2.70
N GLY A 39 -1.28 6.02 3.03
CA GLY A 39 -1.51 7.27 3.76
C GLY A 39 -2.34 8.30 2.99
N CYS A 40 -2.55 8.09 1.69
CA CYS A 40 -3.53 8.86 0.90
C CYS A 40 -4.97 8.33 1.05
N ALA A 41 -5.17 7.17 1.68
CA ALA A 41 -6.49 6.64 2.01
C ALA A 41 -6.92 7.19 3.37
N GLY A 42 -8.14 7.73 3.46
CA GLY A 42 -8.67 8.29 4.70
C GLY A 42 -8.97 9.78 4.60
N ARG A 43 -10.10 10.13 3.99
CA ARG A 43 -10.81 11.36 4.37
C ARG A 43 -11.78 11.03 5.49
N LEU A 44 -11.49 11.55 6.68
CA LEU A 44 -12.29 11.45 7.91
C LEU A 44 -13.69 12.08 7.83
N GLN A 45 -14.05 12.67 6.69
CA GLN A 45 -15.26 13.51 6.58
C GLN A 45 -16.56 12.69 6.55
N TYR A 46 -16.52 11.38 6.23
CA TYR A 46 -17.73 10.56 6.12
C TYR A 46 -17.64 9.14 6.70
N ASN A 47 -16.47 8.50 6.76
CA ASN A 47 -16.32 7.12 7.27
C ASN A 47 -15.22 7.04 8.33
N MET A 48 -15.47 6.26 9.39
CA MET A 48 -14.64 6.16 10.60
C MET A 48 -13.20 5.68 10.34
N PHE A 49 -12.94 4.97 9.25
CA PHE A 49 -11.61 4.44 8.89
C PHE A 49 -11.42 4.42 7.37
N GLY A 50 -10.20 4.64 6.88
CA GLY A 50 -9.81 4.38 5.49
C GLY A 50 -9.50 2.89 5.27
N GLU A 51 -9.70 2.38 4.07
CA GLU A 51 -9.38 0.98 3.73
C GLU A 51 -8.22 0.90 2.75
N GLY A 52 -7.25 0.03 3.05
CA GLY A 52 -6.06 -0.21 2.25
C GLY A 52 -5.93 -1.67 1.85
N ASN A 53 -6.16 -1.99 0.58
CA ASN A 53 -6.03 -3.36 0.07
C ASN A 53 -4.74 -3.50 -0.74
N ILE A 54 -3.86 -4.41 -0.33
CA ILE A 54 -2.62 -4.70 -1.06
C ILE A 54 -2.70 -6.10 -1.65
N ILE A 55 -2.58 -6.20 -2.97
CA ILE A 55 -2.51 -7.47 -3.70
C ILE A 55 -1.07 -7.68 -4.16
N THR A 56 -0.36 -8.56 -3.46
CA THR A 56 1.08 -8.79 -3.66
C THR A 56 1.46 -10.27 -3.48
N ASN A 57 2.73 -10.58 -3.73
CA ASN A 57 3.34 -11.86 -3.44
C ASN A 57 3.48 -12.06 -1.92
N LEU A 58 3.39 -13.31 -1.46
CA LEU A 58 3.48 -13.63 -0.04
C LEU A 58 4.80 -13.15 0.59
N GLN A 59 5.92 -13.34 -0.11
CA GLN A 59 7.26 -12.95 0.37
C GLN A 59 7.35 -11.46 0.69
N PHE A 60 6.82 -10.63 -0.21
CA PHE A 60 6.79 -9.18 -0.04
C PHE A 60 5.84 -8.81 1.10
N GLY A 61 4.62 -9.34 1.08
CA GLY A 61 3.61 -9.07 2.09
C GLY A 61 4.09 -9.34 3.51
N ILE A 62 4.80 -10.45 3.75
CA ILE A 62 5.38 -10.76 5.07
C ILE A 62 6.44 -9.72 5.50
N ALA A 63 7.28 -9.26 4.57
CA ALA A 63 8.30 -8.24 4.86
C ALA A 63 7.68 -6.85 5.15
N THR A 64 6.58 -6.51 4.49
CA THR A 64 5.88 -5.22 4.67
C THR A 64 4.93 -5.23 5.87
N LEU A 65 4.35 -6.38 6.23
CA LEU A 65 3.34 -6.52 7.30
C LEU A 65 3.74 -5.87 8.64
N PRO A 66 4.95 -6.07 9.19
CA PRO A 66 5.33 -5.40 10.44
C PRO A 66 5.34 -3.86 10.33
N GLN A 67 5.61 -3.33 9.15
CA GLN A 67 5.61 -1.88 8.88
C GLN A 67 4.18 -1.35 8.71
N LEU A 68 3.25 -2.20 8.26
CA LEU A 68 1.84 -1.86 8.11
C LEU A 68 1.05 -2.03 9.41
N ALA A 69 1.51 -2.90 10.32
CA ALA A 69 0.89 -3.16 11.61
C ALA A 69 1.18 -2.08 12.68
N GLN A 70 1.81 -0.96 12.31
CA GLN A 70 2.16 0.09 13.24
C GLN A 70 0.89 0.77 13.83
N PRO A 71 0.85 1.02 15.15
CA PRO A 71 -0.33 1.57 15.82
C PRO A 71 -0.74 2.95 15.29
N ALA A 72 0.23 3.75 14.82
CA ALA A 72 -0.04 5.04 14.20
C ALA A 72 -0.88 4.93 12.92
N LEU A 73 -0.64 3.91 12.10
CA LEU A 73 -1.36 3.67 10.84
C LEU A 73 -2.75 3.05 11.10
N ASN A 74 -2.81 2.08 12.01
CA ASN A 74 -4.04 1.33 12.32
C ASN A 74 -5.13 2.17 13.00
N SER A 75 -4.79 3.33 13.56
CA SER A 75 -5.75 4.22 14.21
C SER A 75 -6.77 4.84 13.24
N GLN A 76 -6.41 4.95 11.96
CA GLN A 76 -7.23 5.60 10.93
C GLN A 76 -7.42 4.74 9.68
N LEU A 77 -6.72 3.60 9.58
CA LEU A 77 -6.61 2.83 8.36
C LEU A 77 -6.68 1.32 8.63
N LYS A 78 -7.60 0.63 7.95
CA LYS A 78 -7.72 -0.81 7.96
C LYS A 78 -6.96 -1.37 6.76
N VAL A 79 -5.82 -2.00 7.02
CA VAL A 79 -4.98 -2.60 5.98
C VAL A 79 -5.29 -4.09 5.86
N SER A 80 -5.60 -4.54 4.65
CA SER A 80 -5.78 -5.96 4.32
C SER A 80 -4.77 -6.39 3.26
N LEU A 81 -4.04 -7.47 3.57
CA LEU A 81 -3.08 -8.08 2.66
C LEU A 81 -3.76 -9.27 1.94
N CYS A 82 -3.84 -9.20 0.61
CA CYS A 82 -4.34 -10.27 -0.22
C CYS A 82 -3.18 -10.92 -0.99
N ARG A 83 -3.01 -12.23 -0.81
CA ARG A 83 -2.04 -13.01 -1.58
C ARG A 83 -2.54 -13.18 -3.00
N ARG A 84 -1.73 -12.82 -4.00
CA ARG A 84 -1.96 -13.22 -5.38
C ARG A 84 -1.74 -14.74 -5.50
N THR A 85 -2.80 -15.50 -5.72
CA THR A 85 -2.71 -16.88 -6.23
C THR A 85 -2.65 -16.79 -7.75
N THR A 86 -1.60 -17.37 -8.34
CA THR A 86 -1.40 -17.46 -9.79
C THR A 86 -2.56 -18.19 -10.46
#